data_AF-A0A2N5G285-F1
#
_entry.id   AF-A0A2N5G285-F1
#
_cell.length_a   1.000
_cell.length_b   1.000
_cell.length_c   1.000
_cell.angle_alpha   90.00
_cell.angle_beta   90.00
_cell.angle_gamma   90.00
#
_symmetry.space_group_name_H-M   'P 1'
#
loop_
_entity.id
_entity.type
_entity.pdbx_description
1 polymer ?
#
loop_
_entity_poly.entity_id
_entity_poly.type
_entity_poly.pdbx_seq_one_letter_code
_entity_poly.pdbx_strand_id
1 'polypeptide(L)'
;MDKQMLISLSILAVLLEAFLIFVFIKYKQGRIDHNPFGAMVLKEGKILYYSIFQWGKRKPVNQAAVFPLLKGSNYFWLFLALLHEQILEMIVFHIYLRNEEPALAYTISAVHIYSIIYMIGEYNWLRNTPITVKNNRVDMKIGARRELSFHISEIDKIQKASLQYNKSGGIIYENGVFHATAFPRVLTRIFGMGDELRHEIIFKHPVTARGYFGLKKEVKKAFIYIEQSDELAELLKRKMEECSDEKAEIQVQSKREPLVNWRMYFLLLAINLAGALALAPYAIAREGFHKEMGVSAGAFTLIFAGQTLIEAGILILLALLMARTAAVKIPMLESFIRRSGNWRKHAKDAGKAVFYGVLTGIVICITSYFISKPLGIDNSSINEPDWKLGLLGSFGAGTTEETMFRLFFVTLLLWLTAKIKKKKPGKTAIWVSIFSAALLFGALHFGVAASAFDMTLGLILGMLLINGIGGVVFGAIFVYAGLEYAMIAHIFADIVIHVAAPQFL
;
A
#
# COMPACT_ATOMS: atom_id res chain seq x y z
N MET A 1 6.29 16.14 23.22
CA MET A 1 6.46 14.89 22.45
C MET A 1 7.89 14.91 21.94
N ASP A 2 8.75 14.02 22.43
CA ASP A 2 10.18 14.03 22.06
C ASP A 2 10.38 13.74 20.56
N LYS A 3 11.45 14.26 19.97
CA LYS A 3 11.82 14.08 18.57
C LYS A 3 11.93 12.59 18.21
N GLN A 4 12.41 11.74 19.11
CA GLN A 4 12.51 10.29 18.85
C GLN A 4 11.13 9.61 18.81
N MET A 5 10.21 10.05 19.66
CA MET A 5 8.83 9.58 19.67
C MET A 5 8.09 9.99 18.39
N LEU A 6 8.31 11.23 17.92
CA LEU A 6 7.80 11.71 16.63
C LEU A 6 8.30 10.87 15.46
N ILE A 7 9.60 10.55 15.43
CA ILE A 7 10.21 9.70 14.39
C ILE A 7 9.59 8.30 14.43
N SER A 8 9.46 7.71 15.62
CA SER A 8 8.91 6.36 15.79
C SER A 8 7.44 6.26 15.37
N LEU A 9 6.64 7.26 15.74
CA LEU A 9 5.24 7.35 15.30
C LEU A 9 5.13 7.54 13.78
N SER A 10 6.03 8.32 13.19
CA SER A 10 6.08 8.51 11.74
C SER A 10 6.42 7.21 11.01
N ILE A 11 7.41 6.45 11.49
CA ILE A 11 7.75 5.13 10.94
C ILE A 11 6.56 4.18 11.05
N LEU A 12 5.89 4.13 12.20
CA LEU A 12 4.73 3.27 12.41
C LEU A 12 3.57 3.65 11.47
N ALA A 13 3.32 4.95 11.27
CA ALA A 13 2.32 5.44 10.33
C ALA A 13 2.63 5.02 8.89
N VAL A 14 3.88 5.16 8.45
CA VAL A 14 4.33 4.73 7.12
C VAL A 14 4.18 3.21 6.94
N LEU A 15 4.56 2.41 7.94
CA LEU A 15 4.40 0.95 7.88
C LEU A 15 2.92 0.54 7.83
N LEU A 16 2.07 1.20 8.61
CA LEU A 16 0.63 0.99 8.59
C LEU A 16 0.05 1.32 7.21
N GLU A 17 0.42 2.47 6.64
CA GLU A 17 -0.03 2.88 5.31
C GLU A 17 0.40 1.87 4.24
N ALA A 18 1.66 1.46 4.23
CA ALA A 18 2.18 0.43 3.32
C ALA A 18 1.41 -0.90 3.44
N PHE A 19 1.09 -1.32 4.66
CA PHE A 19 0.29 -2.51 4.93
C PHE A 19 -1.15 -2.35 4.38
N LEU A 20 -1.80 -1.22 4.61
CA LEU A 20 -3.16 -0.96 4.11
C LEU A 20 -3.20 -0.96 2.58
N ILE A 21 -2.20 -0.35 1.93
CA ILE A 21 -2.03 -0.37 0.48
C ILE A 21 -1.86 -1.81 -0.01
N PHE A 22 -0.97 -2.59 0.61
CA PHE A 22 -0.76 -3.99 0.23
C PHE A 22 -2.07 -4.79 0.28
N VAL A 23 -2.81 -4.68 1.37
CA VAL A 23 -4.07 -5.42 1.57
C VAL A 23 -5.13 -4.95 0.56
N PHE A 24 -5.24 -3.64 0.30
CA PHE A 24 -6.15 -3.10 -0.70
C PHE A 24 -5.83 -3.61 -2.11
N ILE A 25 -4.54 -3.68 -2.48
CA ILE A 25 -4.09 -4.26 -3.76
C ILE A 25 -4.54 -5.72 -3.85
N LYS A 26 -4.36 -6.52 -2.79
CA LYS A 26 -4.78 -7.94 -2.79
C LYS A 26 -6.28 -8.10 -2.93
N TYR A 27 -7.07 -7.23 -2.27
CA TYR A 27 -8.52 -7.18 -2.44
C TYR A 27 -8.91 -6.88 -3.88
N LYS A 28 -8.33 -5.83 -4.49
CA LYS A 28 -8.59 -5.49 -5.89
C LYS A 28 -8.17 -6.61 -6.86
N GLN A 29 -7.15 -7.41 -6.53
CA GLN A 29 -6.71 -8.55 -7.32
C GLN A 29 -7.70 -9.74 -7.24
N GLY A 30 -8.74 -9.67 -6.40
CA GLY A 30 -9.63 -10.80 -6.13
C GLY A 30 -9.03 -11.88 -5.24
N ARG A 31 -7.86 -11.60 -4.65
CA ARG A 31 -7.21 -12.50 -3.70
C ARG A 31 -7.81 -12.41 -2.30
N ILE A 32 -8.68 -11.44 -2.04
CA ILE A 32 -9.49 -11.33 -0.82
C ILE A 32 -10.95 -11.16 -1.26
N ASP A 33 -11.86 -11.94 -0.69
CA ASP A 33 -13.28 -11.97 -1.06
C ASP A 33 -14.05 -10.72 -0.59
N HIS A 34 -13.70 -10.23 0.60
CA HIS A 34 -14.43 -9.19 1.30
C HIS A 34 -13.60 -7.93 1.44
N ASN A 35 -14.26 -6.80 1.74
CA ASN A 35 -13.57 -5.56 2.05
C ASN A 35 -12.58 -5.81 3.20
N PRO A 36 -11.26 -5.64 2.99
CA PRO A 36 -10.27 -6.00 3.99
C PRO A 36 -10.35 -5.16 5.26
N PHE A 37 -10.75 -3.88 5.14
CA PHE A 37 -10.92 -3.00 6.30
C PHE A 37 -12.06 -3.48 7.19
N GLY A 38 -13.21 -3.81 6.58
CA GLY A 38 -14.34 -4.39 7.30
C GLY A 38 -13.99 -5.75 7.92
N ALA A 39 -13.21 -6.58 7.22
CA ALA A 39 -12.73 -7.85 7.74
C ALA A 39 -11.79 -7.68 8.95
N MET A 40 -10.93 -6.64 8.93
CA MET A 40 -10.04 -6.31 10.04
C MET A 40 -10.84 -5.86 11.28
N VAL A 41 -11.79 -4.95 11.12
CA VAL A 41 -12.68 -4.51 12.21
C VAL A 41 -13.48 -5.67 12.79
N LEU A 42 -14.05 -6.53 11.92
CA LEU A 42 -14.79 -7.71 12.37
C LEU A 42 -13.89 -8.69 13.14
N LYS A 43 -12.63 -8.84 12.72
CA LYS A 43 -11.66 -9.67 13.41
C LYS A 43 -11.36 -9.12 14.79
N GLU A 44 -11.09 -7.82 14.92
CA GLU A 44 -10.87 -7.16 16.21
C GLU A 44 -12.07 -7.33 17.15
N GLY A 45 -13.28 -7.10 16.63
CA GLY A 45 -14.52 -7.32 17.40
C GLY A 45 -14.69 -8.76 17.86
N LYS A 46 -14.31 -9.76 17.04
CA LYS A 46 -14.32 -11.18 17.46
C LYS A 46 -13.29 -11.47 18.54
N ILE A 47 -12.08 -10.93 18.43
CA ILE A 47 -11.04 -11.14 19.43
C ILE A 47 -11.48 -10.59 20.78
N LEU A 48 -12.02 -9.37 20.81
CA LEU A 48 -12.58 -8.77 22.02
C LEU A 48 -13.78 -9.56 22.56
N TYR A 49 -14.65 -10.05 21.67
CA TYR A 49 -15.78 -10.89 22.07
C TYR A 49 -15.32 -12.19 22.73
N TYR A 50 -14.34 -12.88 22.14
CA TYR A 50 -13.83 -14.14 22.68
C TYR A 50 -12.93 -13.94 23.90
N SER A 51 -12.31 -12.77 24.07
CA SER A 51 -11.50 -12.48 25.26
C SER A 51 -12.37 -12.14 26.47
N ILE A 52 -13.50 -11.46 26.28
CA ILE A 52 -14.34 -10.98 27.38
C ILE A 52 -15.54 -11.90 27.64
N PHE A 53 -16.26 -12.34 26.61
CA PHE A 53 -17.59 -12.95 26.78
C PHE A 53 -17.64 -14.47 26.58
N GLN A 54 -16.74 -15.07 25.80
CA GLN A 54 -16.83 -16.49 25.40
C GLN A 54 -15.71 -17.37 25.98
N TRP A 55 -15.77 -17.59 27.29
CA TRP A 55 -14.84 -18.44 28.05
C TRP A 55 -15.22 -19.93 28.06
N GLY A 56 -16.48 -20.26 27.78
CA GLY A 56 -16.97 -21.65 27.65
C GLY A 56 -16.84 -22.19 26.23
N LYS A 57 -16.92 -23.53 26.09
CA LYS A 57 -17.09 -24.19 24.79
C LYS A 57 -18.52 -24.02 24.29
N ARG A 58 -18.70 -23.61 23.03
CA ARG A 58 -20.02 -23.62 22.38
C ARG A 58 -20.49 -25.05 22.12
N LYS A 59 -21.79 -25.29 22.32
CA LYS A 59 -22.42 -26.56 21.93
C LYS A 59 -22.41 -26.69 20.39
N PRO A 60 -22.21 -27.90 19.83
CA PRO A 60 -22.28 -28.13 18.40
C PRO A 60 -23.63 -27.70 17.84
N VAL A 61 -23.62 -27.04 16.67
CA VAL A 61 -24.86 -26.72 15.94
C VAL A 61 -25.23 -27.90 15.05
N ASN A 62 -26.39 -28.52 15.31
CA ASN A 62 -27.06 -29.55 14.49
C ASN A 62 -26.18 -30.73 14.05
N GLN A 63 -26.12 -31.81 14.86
CA GLN A 63 -25.61 -33.15 14.50
C GLN A 63 -24.23 -33.23 13.78
N ALA A 64 -23.47 -32.14 13.74
CA ALA A 64 -22.16 -32.10 13.10
C ALA A 64 -21.15 -32.89 13.95
N ALA A 65 -20.31 -33.69 13.30
CA ALA A 65 -19.15 -34.29 13.97
C ALA A 65 -18.12 -33.18 14.22
N VAL A 66 -17.59 -33.12 15.45
CA VAL A 66 -16.74 -32.02 15.93
C VAL A 66 -15.41 -32.58 16.44
N PHE A 67 -14.31 -32.03 15.93
CA PHE A 67 -12.95 -32.42 16.31
C PHE A 67 -12.17 -31.18 16.83
N PRO A 68 -11.95 -31.06 18.15
CA PRO A 68 -11.28 -29.92 18.75
C PRO A 68 -9.81 -29.76 18.32
N LEU A 69 -9.40 -28.53 17.99
CA LEU A 69 -8.02 -28.23 17.59
C LEU A 69 -7.02 -28.19 18.76
N LEU A 70 -7.47 -27.79 19.95
CA LEU A 70 -6.60 -27.58 21.11
C LEU A 70 -6.38 -28.85 21.94
N LYS A 71 -7.19 -29.89 21.76
CA LYS A 71 -7.05 -31.14 22.50
C LYS A 71 -5.76 -31.84 22.05
N GLY A 72 -4.84 -32.06 23.00
CA GLY A 72 -3.52 -32.64 22.73
C GLY A 72 -2.52 -31.73 22.01
N SER A 73 -2.82 -30.43 21.86
CA SER A 73 -1.92 -29.48 21.18
C SER A 73 -0.92 -28.84 22.15
N ASN A 74 0.31 -28.63 21.67
CA ASN A 74 1.35 -27.87 22.37
C ASN A 74 1.05 -26.37 22.46
N TYR A 75 -0.01 -25.90 21.79
CA TYR A 75 -0.39 -24.50 21.78
C TYR A 75 -0.78 -23.98 23.17
N PHE A 76 -1.34 -24.83 24.04
CA PHE A 76 -1.68 -24.42 25.41
C PHE A 76 -0.44 -23.98 26.21
N TRP A 77 0.65 -24.76 26.14
CA TRP A 77 1.89 -24.45 26.84
C TRP A 77 2.57 -23.21 26.29
N LEU A 78 2.56 -23.04 24.96
CA LEU A 78 3.05 -21.82 24.32
C LEU A 78 2.24 -20.60 24.76
N PHE A 79 0.91 -20.69 24.73
CA PHE A 79 0.02 -19.63 25.18
C PHE A 79 0.31 -19.25 26.63
N LEU A 80 0.47 -20.25 27.50
CA LEU A 80 0.79 -20.02 28.91
C LEU A 80 2.14 -19.32 29.07
N ALA A 81 3.19 -19.80 28.41
CA ALA A 81 4.53 -19.22 28.48
C ALA A 81 4.55 -17.76 28.04
N LEU A 82 3.97 -17.47 26.86
CA LEU A 82 3.89 -16.11 26.34
C LEU A 82 3.03 -15.19 27.24
N LEU A 83 1.95 -15.71 27.82
CA LEU A 83 1.09 -14.91 28.70
C LEU A 83 1.83 -14.49 29.96
N HIS A 84 2.63 -15.39 30.54
CA HIS A 84 3.46 -15.09 31.70
C HIS A 84 4.54 -14.06 31.37
N GLU A 85 5.23 -14.23 30.24
CA GLU A 85 6.24 -13.29 29.75
C GLU A 85 5.65 -11.89 29.56
N GLN A 86 4.48 -11.77 28.94
CA GLN A 86 3.81 -10.48 28.75
C GLN A 86 3.49 -9.75 30.06
N ILE A 87 3.12 -10.48 31.12
CA ILE A 87 2.85 -9.89 32.43
C ILE A 87 4.15 -9.42 33.10
N LEU A 88 5.20 -10.25 33.06
CA LEU A 88 6.49 -9.93 33.66
C LEU A 88 7.14 -8.74 32.97
N GLU A 89 7.22 -8.75 31.64
CA GLU A 89 7.76 -7.65 30.84
C GLU A 89 7.00 -6.35 31.10
N MET A 90 5.66 -6.40 31.12
CA MET A 90 4.83 -5.22 31.40
C MET A 90 5.21 -4.59 32.74
N ILE A 91 5.34 -5.38 33.81
CA ILE A 91 5.71 -4.88 35.14
C ILE A 91 7.12 -4.31 35.14
N VAL A 92 8.08 -5.04 34.58
CA VAL A 92 9.50 -4.64 34.54
C VAL A 92 9.68 -3.35 33.76
N PHE A 93 9.18 -3.28 32.52
CA PHE A 93 9.30 -2.09 31.69
C PHE A 93 8.54 -0.90 32.28
N HIS A 94 7.37 -1.12 32.87
CA HIS A 94 6.63 -0.03 33.53
C HIS A 94 7.43 0.55 34.69
N ILE A 95 7.97 -0.29 35.59
CA ILE A 95 8.78 0.18 36.73
C ILE A 95 10.05 0.87 36.25
N TYR A 96 10.72 0.32 35.24
CA TYR A 96 11.96 0.87 34.70
C TYR A 96 11.74 2.24 34.04
N LEU A 97 10.69 2.39 33.22
CA LEU A 97 10.47 3.59 32.42
C LEU A 97 9.65 4.68 33.13
N ARG A 98 8.88 4.36 34.19
CA ARG A 98 7.96 5.34 34.79
C ARG A 98 8.63 6.62 35.29
N ASN A 99 9.90 6.57 35.67
CA ASN A 99 10.64 7.72 36.19
C ASN A 99 11.34 8.51 35.08
N GLU A 100 11.91 7.81 34.10
CA GLU A 100 12.69 8.42 33.00
C GLU A 100 11.79 8.92 31.87
N GLU A 101 10.85 8.09 31.42
CA GLU A 101 9.99 8.34 30.26
C GLU A 101 8.53 7.90 30.56
N PRO A 102 7.78 8.66 31.38
CA PRO A 102 6.46 8.24 31.88
C PRO A 102 5.46 7.96 30.75
N ALA A 103 5.47 8.77 29.69
CA ALA A 103 4.57 8.60 28.54
C ALA A 103 4.83 7.27 27.80
N LEU A 104 6.10 6.89 27.65
CA LEU A 104 6.49 5.62 27.04
C LEU A 104 6.10 4.44 27.94
N ALA A 105 6.28 4.57 29.26
CA ALA A 105 5.89 3.55 30.23
C ALA A 105 4.39 3.20 30.11
N TYR A 106 3.50 4.20 30.08
CA TYR A 106 2.07 3.98 29.90
C TYR A 106 1.73 3.39 28.53
N THR A 107 2.40 3.87 27.48
CA THR A 107 2.18 3.37 26.11
C THR A 107 2.53 1.88 26.01
N ILE A 108 3.69 1.48 26.53
CA ILE A 108 4.13 0.08 26.55
C ILE A 108 3.20 -0.77 27.40
N SER A 109 2.79 -0.29 28.59
CA SER A 109 1.80 -1.00 29.40
C SER A 109 0.47 -1.21 28.68
N ALA A 110 -0.04 -0.21 27.97
CA ALA A 110 -1.26 -0.34 27.17
C ALA A 110 -1.11 -1.39 26.05
N VAL A 111 0.06 -1.44 25.39
CA VAL A 111 0.37 -2.45 24.36
C VAL A 111 0.41 -3.85 24.97
N HIS A 112 1.02 -4.06 26.14
CA HIS A 112 1.02 -5.35 26.84
C HIS A 112 -0.39 -5.78 27.25
N ILE A 113 -1.19 -4.88 27.84
CA ILE A 113 -2.58 -5.17 28.22
C ILE A 113 -3.39 -5.59 27.00
N TYR A 114 -3.29 -4.85 25.89
CA TYR A 114 -3.97 -5.23 24.65
C TYR A 114 -3.45 -6.57 24.11
N SER A 115 -2.15 -6.84 24.17
CA SER A 115 -1.56 -8.11 23.74
C SER A 115 -2.09 -9.30 24.56
N ILE A 116 -2.22 -9.14 25.88
CA ILE A 116 -2.83 -10.12 26.79
C ILE A 116 -4.29 -10.38 26.38
N ILE A 117 -5.09 -9.31 26.19
CA ILE A 117 -6.49 -9.43 25.75
C ILE A 117 -6.56 -10.15 24.39
N TYR A 118 -5.69 -9.81 23.46
CA TYR A 118 -5.61 -10.41 22.13
C TYR A 118 -5.30 -11.91 22.22
N MET A 119 -4.31 -12.29 23.03
CA MET A 119 -3.92 -13.69 23.20
C MET A 119 -5.03 -14.52 23.82
N ILE A 120 -5.69 -14.03 24.88
CA ILE A 120 -6.84 -14.69 25.50
C ILE A 120 -7.97 -14.85 24.48
N GLY A 121 -8.26 -13.79 23.71
CA GLY A 121 -9.28 -13.81 22.68
C GLY A 121 -9.00 -14.81 21.56
N GLU A 122 -7.76 -14.87 21.08
CA GLU A 122 -7.34 -15.79 20.02
C GLU A 122 -7.38 -17.26 20.50
N TYR A 123 -6.90 -17.52 21.71
CA TYR A 123 -6.97 -18.84 22.34
C TYR A 123 -8.43 -19.31 22.52
N ASN A 124 -9.29 -18.42 23.05
CA ASN A 124 -10.70 -18.71 23.25
C ASN A 124 -11.46 -18.88 21.92
N TRP A 125 -11.07 -18.14 20.88
CA TRP A 125 -11.64 -18.29 19.54
C TRP A 125 -11.25 -19.64 18.93
N LEU A 126 -9.98 -20.05 18.99
CA LEU A 126 -9.53 -21.37 18.55
C LEU A 126 -10.27 -22.50 19.27
N ARG A 127 -10.44 -22.38 20.59
CA ARG A 127 -11.19 -23.35 21.41
C ARG A 127 -12.63 -23.53 20.91
N ASN A 128 -13.22 -22.48 20.33
CA ASN A 128 -14.59 -22.43 19.83
C ASN A 128 -14.69 -22.55 18.30
N THR A 129 -13.60 -22.88 17.60
CA THR A 129 -13.57 -23.15 16.16
C THR A 129 -12.96 -24.52 15.87
N PRO A 130 -13.60 -25.61 16.35
CA PRO A 130 -13.16 -26.96 16.03
C PRO A 130 -13.28 -27.27 14.53
N ILE A 131 -12.62 -28.34 14.08
CA ILE A 131 -12.89 -28.89 12.75
C ILE A 131 -14.28 -29.52 12.79
N THR A 132 -15.12 -29.21 11.81
CA THR A 132 -16.49 -29.71 11.74
C THR A 132 -16.75 -30.45 10.44
N VAL A 133 -17.44 -31.59 10.52
CA VAL A 133 -17.94 -32.32 9.35
C VAL A 133 -19.47 -32.29 9.39
N LYS A 134 -20.09 -31.65 8.40
CA LYS A 134 -21.55 -31.50 8.30
C LYS A 134 -21.99 -31.51 6.84
N ASN A 135 -23.04 -32.27 6.52
CA ASN A 135 -23.61 -32.36 5.16
C ASN A 135 -22.54 -32.59 4.07
N ASN A 136 -21.66 -33.58 4.29
CA ASN A 136 -20.54 -33.91 3.41
C ASN A 136 -19.56 -32.75 3.11
N ARG A 137 -19.57 -31.70 3.94
CA ARG A 137 -18.57 -30.63 3.95
C ARG A 137 -17.71 -30.70 5.19
N VAL A 138 -16.43 -30.42 5.00
CA VAL A 138 -15.43 -30.32 6.05
C VAL A 138 -14.99 -28.86 6.15
N ASP A 139 -15.12 -28.29 7.34
CA ASP A 139 -14.68 -26.93 7.65
C ASP A 139 -13.57 -26.98 8.70
N MET A 140 -12.40 -26.46 8.34
CA MET A 140 -11.23 -26.33 9.21
C MET A 140 -10.94 -24.85 9.43
N LYS A 141 -11.29 -24.33 10.61
CA LYS A 141 -11.08 -22.91 10.96
C LYS A 141 -10.03 -22.78 12.05
N ILE A 142 -8.89 -22.20 11.72
CA ILE A 142 -7.77 -22.00 12.65
C ILE A 142 -7.84 -20.57 13.20
N GLY A 143 -8.77 -20.35 14.13
CA GLY A 143 -9.01 -19.06 14.77
C GLY A 143 -9.17 -17.92 13.77
N ALA A 144 -8.48 -16.81 13.99
CA ALA A 144 -8.47 -15.65 13.08
C ALA A 144 -7.50 -15.78 11.90
N ARG A 145 -6.72 -16.88 11.83
CA ARG A 145 -5.51 -16.96 11.02
C ARG A 145 -5.80 -17.51 9.63
N ARG A 146 -6.43 -18.68 9.57
CA ARG A 146 -6.57 -19.45 8.34
C ARG A 146 -7.83 -20.30 8.38
N GLU A 147 -8.43 -20.55 7.23
CA GLU A 147 -9.54 -21.47 7.08
C GLU A 147 -9.45 -22.25 5.77
N LEU A 148 -10.00 -23.46 5.77
CA LEU A 148 -10.15 -24.30 4.60
C LEU A 148 -11.50 -25.01 4.70
N SER A 149 -12.28 -24.92 3.62
CA SER A 149 -13.60 -25.53 3.51
C SER A 149 -13.66 -26.30 2.20
N PHE A 150 -14.01 -27.57 2.25
CA PHE A 150 -14.10 -28.44 1.07
C PHE A 150 -15.23 -29.45 1.22
N HIS A 151 -15.69 -29.97 0.08
CA HIS A 151 -16.61 -31.08 0.01
C HIS A 151 -15.83 -32.40 0.05
N ILE A 152 -16.41 -33.45 0.65
CA ILE A 152 -15.75 -34.76 0.80
C ILE A 152 -15.42 -35.39 -0.57
N SER A 153 -16.19 -35.09 -1.61
CA SER A 153 -15.92 -35.57 -2.98
C SER A 153 -14.63 -35.02 -3.60
N GLU A 154 -14.10 -33.90 -3.10
CA GLU A 154 -12.84 -33.29 -3.54
C GLU A 154 -11.60 -34.05 -3.01
N ILE A 155 -11.78 -34.94 -2.02
CA ILE A 155 -10.71 -35.77 -1.46
C ILE A 155 -10.35 -36.87 -2.45
N ASP A 156 -9.05 -37.00 -2.74
CA ASP A 156 -8.46 -38.09 -3.50
C ASP A 156 -8.06 -39.25 -2.58
N LYS A 157 -7.26 -38.94 -1.56
CA LYS A 157 -6.72 -39.93 -0.62
C LYS A 157 -6.52 -39.37 0.78
N ILE A 158 -6.72 -40.21 1.79
CA ILE A 158 -6.38 -39.93 3.19
C ILE A 158 -5.39 -40.99 3.67
N GLN A 159 -4.21 -40.56 4.13
CA GLN A 159 -3.16 -41.46 4.62
C GLN A 159 -2.43 -40.91 5.84
N LYS A 160 -1.76 -41.79 6.58
CA LYS A 160 -0.84 -41.40 7.64
C LYS A 160 0.28 -40.56 7.02
N ALA A 161 0.55 -39.41 7.61
CA ALA A 161 1.56 -38.50 7.10
C ALA A 161 2.93 -38.89 7.63
N SER A 162 3.97 -38.70 6.81
CA SER A 162 5.37 -38.81 7.22
C SER A 162 6.09 -37.49 6.96
N LEU A 163 6.90 -37.06 7.91
CA LEU A 163 7.77 -35.90 7.72
C LEU A 163 8.93 -36.31 6.81
N GLN A 164 9.12 -35.56 5.72
CA GLN A 164 10.29 -35.73 4.87
C GLN A 164 11.46 -34.92 5.42
N TYR A 165 12.64 -35.51 5.45
CA TYR A 165 13.88 -34.87 5.90
C TYR A 165 14.85 -34.72 4.73
N ASN A 166 15.57 -33.61 4.70
CA ASN A 166 16.65 -33.42 3.74
C ASN A 166 17.90 -34.22 4.17
N LYS A 167 18.91 -34.26 3.30
CA LYS A 167 20.17 -34.97 3.57
C LYS A 167 20.94 -34.45 4.80
N SER A 168 20.62 -33.25 5.28
CA SER A 168 21.23 -32.64 6.47
C SER A 168 20.36 -32.75 7.73
N GLY A 169 19.31 -33.59 7.72
CA GLY A 169 18.42 -33.83 8.87
C GLY A 169 17.37 -32.73 9.13
N GLY A 170 17.26 -31.72 8.27
CA GLY A 170 16.24 -30.67 8.35
C GLY A 170 14.90 -31.08 7.71
N ILE A 171 13.79 -30.64 8.29
CA ILE A 171 12.43 -30.94 7.79
C ILE A 171 12.20 -30.25 6.44
N ILE A 172 11.73 -31.01 5.44
CA ILE A 172 11.31 -30.48 4.13
C ILE A 172 9.89 -29.92 4.25
N TYR A 173 9.75 -28.61 4.04
CA TYR A 173 8.45 -27.95 4.05
C TYR A 173 7.81 -27.98 2.66
N GLU A 174 6.77 -28.79 2.50
CA GLU A 174 5.97 -28.84 1.27
C GLU A 174 5.23 -27.51 1.01
N ASN A 175 5.30 -27.03 -0.24
CA ASN A 175 4.56 -25.86 -0.68
C ASN A 175 3.11 -26.23 -1.06
N GLY A 176 2.17 -25.30 -0.88
CA GLY A 176 0.77 -25.54 -1.23
C GLY A 176 0.04 -26.50 -0.28
N VAL A 177 0.45 -26.57 0.99
CA VAL A 177 -0.22 -27.38 2.01
C VAL A 177 -0.93 -26.49 3.03
N PHE A 178 -2.17 -26.85 3.37
CA PHE A 178 -2.88 -26.28 4.51
C PHE A 178 -2.52 -27.05 5.78
N HIS A 179 -2.15 -26.36 6.86
CA HIS A 179 -1.82 -27.01 8.13
C HIS A 179 -2.94 -26.76 9.15
N ALA A 180 -3.73 -27.78 9.44
CA ALA A 180 -4.79 -27.77 10.45
C ALA A 180 -4.18 -28.04 11.84
N THR A 181 -3.50 -27.02 12.37
CA THR A 181 -2.84 -27.02 13.69
C THR A 181 -3.13 -25.70 14.40
N ALA A 182 -3.33 -25.76 15.71
CA ALA A 182 -3.41 -24.57 16.54
C ALA A 182 -2.02 -23.92 16.72
N PHE A 183 -0.95 -24.71 16.71
CA PHE A 183 0.40 -24.21 16.92
C PHE A 183 0.87 -23.25 15.78
N PRO A 184 1.44 -22.07 16.10
CA PRO A 184 1.97 -21.15 15.11
C PRO A 184 3.12 -21.75 14.30
N ARG A 185 2.91 -21.87 12.98
CA ARG A 185 3.88 -22.48 12.05
C ARG A 185 5.23 -21.77 11.99
N VAL A 186 5.27 -20.47 12.29
CA VAL A 186 6.52 -19.71 12.32
C VAL A 186 7.45 -20.24 13.41
N LEU A 187 6.91 -20.58 14.57
CA LEU A 187 7.68 -21.13 15.69
C LEU A 187 8.14 -22.55 15.40
N THR A 188 7.34 -23.35 14.69
CA THR A 188 7.79 -24.67 14.20
C THR A 188 8.97 -24.59 13.24
N ARG A 189 9.09 -23.50 12.48
CA ARG A 189 10.24 -23.29 11.59
C ARG A 189 11.48 -22.80 12.31
N ILE A 190 11.30 -21.97 13.34
CA ILE A 190 12.41 -21.36 14.08
C ILE A 190 12.97 -22.33 15.11
N PHE A 191 12.09 -22.97 15.89
CA PHE A 191 12.47 -23.76 17.06
C PHE A 191 12.31 -25.27 16.87
N GLY A 192 11.79 -25.73 15.72
CA GLY A 192 11.51 -27.15 15.49
C GLY A 192 10.38 -27.73 16.35
N MET A 193 9.73 -26.92 17.19
CA MET A 193 8.64 -27.34 18.07
C MET A 193 7.27 -27.19 17.41
N GLY A 194 6.35 -28.12 17.66
CA GLY A 194 4.99 -28.01 17.14
C GLY A 194 4.10 -29.17 17.56
N ASP A 195 2.88 -29.19 17.03
CA ASP A 195 2.01 -30.36 17.14
C ASP A 195 2.55 -31.49 16.24
N GLU A 196 2.29 -32.73 16.64
CA GLU A 196 2.68 -33.91 15.87
C GLU A 196 1.85 -34.05 14.59
N LEU A 197 2.50 -34.23 13.44
CA LEU A 197 1.81 -34.48 12.17
C LEU A 197 1.33 -35.94 12.11
N ARG A 198 0.02 -36.15 12.00
CA ARG A 198 -0.57 -37.51 12.06
C ARG A 198 -1.11 -37.99 10.71
N HIS A 199 -1.86 -37.15 10.01
CA HIS A 199 -2.50 -37.50 8.74
C HIS A 199 -2.33 -36.41 7.68
N GLU A 200 -2.39 -36.81 6.42
CA GLU A 200 -2.54 -35.91 5.28
C GLU A 200 -3.78 -36.29 4.46
N ILE A 201 -4.49 -35.26 4.02
CA ILE A 201 -5.60 -35.33 3.07
C ILE A 201 -5.08 -34.77 1.76
N ILE A 202 -5.14 -35.56 0.69
CA ILE A 202 -4.73 -35.18 -0.66
C ILE A 202 -6.00 -34.89 -1.45
N PHE A 203 -6.04 -33.76 -2.16
CA PHE A 203 -7.19 -33.35 -2.97
C PHE A 203 -6.99 -33.71 -4.44
N LYS A 204 -8.09 -34.08 -5.12
CA LYS A 204 -8.09 -34.39 -6.57
C LYS A 204 -7.65 -33.19 -7.40
N HIS A 205 -8.11 -32.00 -7.00
CA HIS A 205 -7.75 -30.71 -7.58
C HIS A 205 -7.37 -29.73 -6.47
N PRO A 206 -6.57 -28.68 -6.76
CA PRO A 206 -6.23 -27.67 -5.77
C PRO A 206 -7.49 -26.99 -5.21
N VAL A 207 -7.62 -27.00 -3.88
CA VAL A 207 -8.73 -26.35 -3.16
C VAL A 207 -8.28 -24.98 -2.68
N THR A 208 -9.20 -24.00 -2.64
CA THR A 208 -8.90 -22.67 -2.12
C THR A 208 -8.95 -22.64 -0.59
N ALA A 209 -7.79 -22.45 0.05
CA ALA A 209 -7.69 -22.06 1.45
C ALA A 209 -7.70 -20.53 1.58
N ARG A 210 -8.22 -20.02 2.70
CA ARG A 210 -8.07 -18.60 3.08
C ARG A 210 -7.06 -18.47 4.20
N GLY A 211 -6.14 -17.53 4.04
CA GLY A 211 -5.11 -17.17 5.01
C GLY A 211 -5.46 -15.90 5.79
N TYR A 212 -4.43 -15.26 6.34
CA TYR A 212 -4.57 -14.01 7.06
C TYR A 212 -5.29 -12.96 6.21
N PHE A 213 -6.22 -12.23 6.84
CA PHE A 213 -7.03 -11.19 6.20
C PHE A 213 -7.88 -11.70 5.02
N GLY A 214 -8.13 -13.02 4.93
CA GLY A 214 -8.93 -13.62 3.87
C GLY A 214 -8.16 -13.86 2.56
N LEU A 215 -6.83 -13.83 2.60
CA LEU A 215 -5.98 -14.09 1.43
C LEU A 215 -6.18 -15.50 0.88
N LYS A 216 -6.65 -15.62 -0.35
CA LYS A 216 -6.78 -16.90 -1.05
C LYS A 216 -5.43 -17.51 -1.40
N LYS A 217 -5.31 -18.80 -1.14
CA LYS A 217 -4.18 -19.62 -1.54
C LYS A 217 -4.69 -21.00 -1.95
N GLU A 218 -4.26 -21.47 -3.12
CA GLU A 218 -4.53 -22.84 -3.54
C GLU A 218 -3.65 -23.82 -2.76
N VAL A 219 -4.28 -24.90 -2.30
CA VAL A 219 -3.62 -25.98 -1.59
C VAL A 219 -3.97 -27.32 -2.22
N LYS A 220 -2.98 -28.20 -2.35
CA LYS A 220 -3.13 -29.56 -2.89
C LYS A 220 -3.34 -30.59 -1.79
N LYS A 221 -2.95 -30.25 -0.56
CA LYS A 221 -3.05 -31.12 0.60
C LYS A 221 -3.48 -30.35 1.85
N ALA A 222 -4.08 -31.05 2.79
CA ALA A 222 -4.28 -30.60 4.16
C ALA A 222 -3.59 -31.57 5.15
N PHE A 223 -2.69 -31.03 5.96
CA PHE A 223 -2.01 -31.75 7.04
C PHE A 223 -2.77 -31.59 8.35
N ILE A 224 -3.00 -32.71 9.03
CA ILE A 224 -3.83 -32.83 10.23
C ILE A 224 -2.94 -33.19 11.43
N TYR A 225 -3.04 -32.37 12.47
CA TYR A 225 -2.18 -32.45 13.66
C TYR A 225 -2.95 -32.76 14.96
N ILE A 226 -4.28 -32.82 14.88
CA ILE A 226 -5.13 -33.02 16.07
C ILE A 226 -4.99 -34.43 16.63
N GLU A 227 -5.14 -34.57 17.95
CA GLU A 227 -5.10 -35.87 18.64
C GLU A 227 -6.09 -36.89 18.01
N GLN A 228 -7.33 -36.45 17.74
CA GLN A 228 -8.40 -37.28 17.16
C GLN A 228 -8.32 -37.40 15.62
N SER A 229 -7.13 -37.32 15.05
CA SER A 229 -6.96 -37.39 13.58
C SER A 229 -7.37 -38.75 12.99
N ASP A 230 -7.23 -39.84 13.76
CA ASP A 230 -7.66 -41.19 13.36
C ASP A 230 -9.19 -41.26 13.21
N GLU A 231 -9.94 -40.82 14.22
CA GLU A 231 -11.41 -40.73 14.18
C GLU A 231 -11.91 -39.86 13.02
N LEU A 232 -11.25 -38.73 12.77
CA LEU A 232 -11.58 -37.87 11.63
C LEU A 232 -11.31 -38.58 10.30
N ALA A 233 -10.16 -39.27 10.16
CA ALA A 233 -9.80 -39.97 8.94
C ALA A 233 -10.77 -41.11 8.63
N GLU A 234 -11.17 -41.90 9.63
CA GLU A 234 -12.16 -42.97 9.50
C GLU A 234 -13.53 -42.43 9.08
N LEU A 235 -14.00 -41.36 9.73
CA LEU A 235 -15.26 -40.72 9.38
C LEU A 235 -15.26 -40.23 7.93
N LEU A 236 -14.18 -39.58 7.48
CA LEU A 236 -14.07 -39.08 6.12
C LEU A 236 -14.00 -40.20 5.10
N LYS A 237 -13.25 -41.28 5.36
CA LYS A 237 -13.20 -42.46 4.48
C LYS A 237 -14.56 -43.10 4.30
N ARG A 238 -15.30 -43.33 5.40
CA ARG A 238 -16.68 -43.85 5.35
C ARG A 238 -17.59 -42.95 4.50
N LYS A 239 -17.50 -41.63 4.68
CA LYS A 239 -18.29 -40.67 3.89
C LYS A 239 -17.85 -40.56 2.43
N MET A 240 -16.59 -40.85 2.09
CA MET A 240 -16.14 -40.89 0.71
C MET A 240 -16.76 -42.07 -0.05
N GLU A 241 -16.93 -43.22 0.62
CA GLU A 241 -17.63 -44.40 0.08
C GLU A 241 -19.13 -44.12 -0.11
N GLU A 242 -19.76 -43.39 0.82
CA GLU A 242 -21.17 -42.95 0.70
C GLU A 242 -21.40 -41.94 -0.44
N CYS A 243 -20.38 -41.17 -0.84
CA CYS A 243 -20.50 -40.05 -1.79
C CYS A 243 -20.28 -40.44 -3.26
N SER A 244 -20.01 -41.71 -3.58
CA SER A 244 -19.62 -42.13 -4.94
C SER A 244 -20.70 -41.97 -6.02
N ASP A 245 -21.94 -41.61 -5.66
CA ASP A 245 -23.08 -41.50 -6.58
C ASP A 245 -23.55 -40.06 -6.92
N GLU A 246 -22.96 -39.00 -6.36
CA GLU A 246 -23.33 -37.61 -6.70
C GLU A 246 -22.17 -36.85 -7.36
N LYS A 247 -22.29 -36.61 -8.68
CA LYS A 247 -21.39 -35.73 -9.44
C LYS A 247 -21.68 -34.27 -9.12
N ALA A 248 -20.73 -33.60 -8.47
CA ALA A 248 -20.76 -32.15 -8.29
C ALA A 248 -19.84 -31.46 -9.32
N GLU A 249 -20.39 -30.49 -10.05
CA GLU A 249 -19.65 -29.57 -10.93
C GLU A 249 -18.71 -28.65 -10.13
N ILE A 250 -17.48 -28.49 -10.60
CA ILE A 250 -16.46 -27.64 -9.98
C ILE A 250 -16.18 -26.44 -10.88
N GLN A 251 -16.32 -25.24 -10.32
CA GLN A 251 -15.96 -23.97 -10.97
C GLN A 251 -14.44 -23.75 -10.98
N VAL A 252 -13.84 -23.69 -12.17
CA VAL A 252 -12.45 -23.28 -12.40
C VAL A 252 -12.38 -21.75 -12.42
N GLN A 253 -11.57 -21.16 -11.53
CA GLN A 253 -11.43 -19.72 -11.38
C GLN A 253 -10.37 -19.15 -12.33
N SER A 254 -10.75 -18.13 -13.12
CA SER A 254 -9.87 -17.51 -14.13
C SER A 254 -8.73 -16.69 -13.52
N LYS A 255 -7.55 -16.77 -14.15
CA LYS A 255 -6.34 -16.05 -13.77
C LYS A 255 -6.52 -14.54 -14.05
N ARG A 256 -6.75 -13.74 -13.01
CA ARG A 256 -6.94 -12.28 -13.11
C ARG A 256 -5.64 -11.56 -13.50
N GLU A 257 -5.76 -10.58 -14.39
CA GLU A 257 -4.67 -9.69 -14.79
C GLU A 257 -4.11 -8.85 -13.62
N PRO A 258 -2.80 -8.54 -13.63
CA PRO A 258 -2.19 -7.68 -12.62
C PRO A 258 -2.77 -6.25 -12.72
N LEU A 259 -3.24 -5.73 -11.58
CA LEU A 259 -3.84 -4.39 -11.49
C LEU A 259 -2.86 -3.27 -11.86
N VAL A 260 -1.64 -3.39 -11.36
CA VAL A 260 -0.58 -2.38 -11.47
C VAL A 260 0.47 -2.92 -12.45
N ASN A 261 0.82 -2.11 -13.42
CA ASN A 261 1.98 -2.36 -14.26
C ASN A 261 3.25 -1.98 -13.49
N TRP A 262 3.88 -2.96 -12.84
CA TRP A 262 5.08 -2.73 -12.03
C TRP A 262 6.26 -2.15 -12.83
N ARG A 263 6.36 -2.46 -14.12
CA ARG A 263 7.40 -1.84 -14.98
C ARG A 263 7.17 -0.34 -15.11
N MET A 264 5.91 0.08 -15.32
CA MET A 264 5.55 1.49 -15.37
C MET A 264 5.80 2.18 -14.02
N TYR A 265 5.42 1.53 -12.92
CA TYR A 265 5.66 2.03 -11.57
C TYR A 265 7.14 2.35 -11.32
N PHE A 266 8.03 1.39 -11.56
CA PHE A 266 9.47 1.61 -11.32
C PHE A 266 10.10 2.60 -12.31
N LEU A 267 9.59 2.69 -13.54
CA LEU A 267 10.08 3.66 -14.51
C LEU A 267 9.72 5.10 -14.10
N LEU A 268 8.48 5.35 -13.69
CA LEU A 268 8.05 6.64 -13.18
C LEU A 268 8.78 7.01 -11.87
N LEU A 269 9.03 6.02 -11.01
CA LEU A 269 9.79 6.21 -9.77
C LEU A 269 11.24 6.61 -10.07
N ALA A 270 11.88 5.98 -11.06
CA ALA A 270 13.23 6.33 -11.50
C ALA A 270 13.29 7.74 -12.11
N ILE A 271 12.29 8.14 -12.90
CA ILE A 271 12.17 9.50 -13.44
C ILE A 271 12.06 10.54 -12.31
N ASN A 272 11.23 10.28 -11.31
CA ASN A 272 11.08 11.18 -10.16
C ASN A 272 12.33 11.23 -9.28
N LEU A 273 13.06 10.13 -9.11
CA LEU A 273 14.35 10.14 -8.42
C LEU A 273 15.37 10.99 -9.17
N ALA A 274 15.45 10.85 -10.49
CA ALA A 274 16.30 11.69 -11.33
C ALA A 274 15.89 13.17 -11.24
N GLY A 275 14.59 13.44 -11.26
CA GLY A 275 14.03 14.78 -11.05
C GLY A 275 14.42 15.39 -9.70
N ALA A 276 14.28 14.64 -8.62
CA ALA A 276 14.65 15.09 -7.27
C ALA A 276 16.16 15.40 -7.16
N LEU A 277 17.00 14.54 -7.74
CA LEU A 277 18.45 14.76 -7.77
C LEU A 277 18.85 15.99 -8.61
N ALA A 278 18.11 16.27 -9.68
CA ALA A 278 18.31 17.48 -10.49
C ALA A 278 17.81 18.75 -9.79
N LEU A 279 16.68 18.66 -9.07
CA LEU A 279 16.11 19.80 -8.34
C LEU A 279 16.92 20.19 -7.11
N ALA A 280 17.54 19.22 -6.44
CA ALA A 280 18.29 19.44 -5.20
C ALA A 280 19.36 20.57 -5.29
N PRO A 281 20.30 20.59 -6.26
CA PRO A 281 21.29 21.65 -6.36
C PRO A 281 20.67 23.03 -6.64
N TYR A 282 19.57 23.09 -7.40
CA TYR A 282 18.83 24.33 -7.61
C TYR A 282 18.18 24.84 -6.32
N ALA A 283 17.50 23.98 -5.57
CA ALA A 283 16.91 24.32 -4.28
C ALA A 283 17.96 24.75 -3.24
N ILE A 284 19.13 24.09 -3.23
CA ILE A 284 20.28 24.47 -2.39
C ILE A 284 20.74 25.89 -2.69
N ALA A 285 20.87 26.23 -3.99
CA ALA A 285 21.37 27.53 -4.43
C ALA A 285 20.35 28.66 -4.21
N ARG A 286 19.07 28.38 -4.46
CA ARG A 286 17.99 29.36 -4.38
C ARG A 286 17.53 29.62 -2.95
N GLU A 287 17.21 28.55 -2.22
CA GLU A 287 16.50 28.66 -0.93
C GLU A 287 17.44 28.49 0.27
N GLY A 288 18.63 27.91 0.08
CA GLY A 288 19.60 27.77 1.16
C GLY A 288 19.19 26.81 2.29
N PHE A 289 18.12 26.01 2.14
CA PHE A 289 17.54 25.16 3.19
C PHE A 289 18.52 24.22 3.89
N HIS A 290 19.56 23.74 3.19
CA HIS A 290 20.63 22.95 3.82
C HIS A 290 21.31 23.69 5.00
N LYS A 291 21.43 25.02 4.93
CA LYS A 291 21.98 25.87 6.01
C LYS A 291 21.02 25.98 7.18
N GLU A 292 19.73 26.20 6.91
CA GLU A 292 18.70 26.26 7.95
C GLU A 292 18.58 24.94 8.70
N MET A 293 18.71 23.82 7.99
CA MET A 293 18.73 22.47 8.56
C MET A 293 20.05 22.12 9.27
N GLY A 294 21.11 22.93 9.12
CA GLY A 294 22.42 22.65 9.71
C GLY A 294 23.10 21.40 9.15
N VAL A 295 22.84 21.05 7.88
CA VAL A 295 23.37 19.83 7.23
C VAL A 295 24.25 20.17 6.02
N SER A 296 25.13 19.25 5.63
CA SER A 296 25.91 19.41 4.40
C SER A 296 25.02 19.35 3.15
N ALA A 297 25.45 19.97 2.05
CA ALA A 297 24.75 19.92 0.77
C ALA A 297 24.47 18.48 0.28
N GLY A 298 25.42 17.56 0.50
CA GLY A 298 25.25 16.14 0.18
C GLY A 298 24.19 15.47 1.06
N ALA A 299 24.18 15.75 2.37
CA ALA A 299 23.16 15.23 3.27
C ALA A 299 21.77 15.77 2.93
N PHE A 300 21.63 17.07 2.64
CA PHE A 300 20.38 17.66 2.16
C PHE A 300 19.89 16.97 0.88
N THR A 301 20.77 16.76 -0.10
CA THR A 301 20.42 16.10 -1.37
C THR A 301 19.88 14.69 -1.13
N LEU A 302 20.52 13.91 -0.25
CA LEU A 302 20.06 12.55 0.08
C LEU A 302 18.72 12.55 0.82
N ILE A 303 18.53 13.45 1.78
CA ILE A 303 17.27 13.59 2.52
C ILE A 303 16.15 13.99 1.57
N PHE A 304 16.38 15.02 0.74
CA PHE A 304 15.43 15.52 -0.24
C PHE A 304 15.04 14.43 -1.25
N ALA A 305 16.03 13.78 -1.88
CA ALA A 305 15.77 12.71 -2.83
C ALA A 305 15.08 11.50 -2.20
N GLY A 306 15.45 11.13 -0.96
CA GLY A 306 14.81 10.07 -0.20
C GLY A 306 13.34 10.38 0.11
N GLN A 307 13.06 11.61 0.56
CA GLN A 307 11.69 12.07 0.80
C GLN A 307 10.87 12.05 -0.50
N THR A 308 11.37 12.65 -1.59
CA THR A 308 10.67 12.67 -2.88
C THR A 308 10.45 11.26 -3.42
N LEU A 309 11.39 10.33 -3.21
CA LEU A 309 11.23 8.94 -3.65
C LEU A 309 10.10 8.22 -2.90
N ILE A 310 10.01 8.40 -1.58
CA ILE A 310 8.94 7.82 -0.75
C ILE A 310 7.59 8.40 -1.18
N GLU A 311 7.51 9.73 -1.27
CA GLU A 311 6.30 10.44 -1.68
C GLU A 311 5.85 10.01 -3.09
N ALA A 312 6.73 10.12 -4.09
CA ALA A 312 6.44 9.70 -5.45
C ALA A 312 6.05 8.22 -5.52
N GLY A 313 6.70 7.35 -4.74
CA GLY A 313 6.33 5.93 -4.63
C GLY A 313 4.87 5.73 -4.21
N ILE A 314 4.43 6.43 -3.17
CA ILE A 314 3.05 6.35 -2.70
C ILE A 314 2.09 6.93 -3.75
N LEU A 315 2.37 8.15 -4.24
CA LEU A 315 1.50 8.87 -5.17
C LEU A 315 1.34 8.14 -6.51
N ILE A 316 2.44 7.64 -7.11
CA ILE A 316 2.42 6.87 -8.35
C ILE A 316 1.63 5.56 -8.14
N LEU A 317 1.83 4.86 -7.03
CA LEU A 317 1.11 3.61 -6.76
C LEU A 317 -0.40 3.84 -6.68
N LEU A 318 -0.82 4.85 -5.91
CA LEU A 318 -2.22 5.24 -5.80
C LEU A 318 -2.79 5.67 -7.17
N ALA A 319 -2.07 6.49 -7.92
CA ALA A 319 -2.46 6.91 -9.25
C ALA A 319 -2.67 5.72 -10.21
N LEU A 320 -1.73 4.77 -10.26
CA LEU A 320 -1.84 3.58 -11.12
C LEU A 320 -2.97 2.64 -10.68
N LEU A 321 -3.28 2.57 -9.39
CA LEU A 321 -4.46 1.86 -8.89
C LEU A 321 -5.78 2.51 -9.32
N MET A 322 -5.79 3.84 -9.45
CA MET A 322 -6.94 4.63 -9.91
C MET A 322 -7.04 4.74 -11.44
N ALA A 323 -5.92 4.52 -12.16
CA ALA A 323 -5.78 4.76 -13.59
C ALA A 323 -6.80 4.02 -14.47
N ARG A 324 -7.18 2.78 -14.09
CA ARG A 324 -8.19 1.98 -14.83
C ARG A 324 -9.56 2.65 -14.91
N THR A 325 -9.88 3.52 -13.97
CA THR A 325 -11.15 4.27 -13.90
C THR A 325 -11.05 5.71 -14.39
N ALA A 326 -9.85 6.28 -14.44
CA ALA A 326 -9.60 7.70 -14.76
C ALA A 326 -8.96 7.94 -16.15
N ALA A 327 -8.65 6.88 -16.91
CA ALA A 327 -8.06 6.98 -18.26
C ALA A 327 -6.75 7.80 -18.29
N VAL A 328 -5.86 7.56 -17.31
CA VAL A 328 -4.50 8.12 -17.31
C VAL A 328 -3.77 7.63 -18.55
N LYS A 329 -3.18 8.55 -19.32
CA LYS A 329 -2.44 8.26 -20.55
C LYS A 329 -0.95 8.48 -20.31
N ILE A 330 -0.16 7.46 -20.60
CA ILE A 330 1.32 7.50 -20.53
C ILE A 330 1.92 6.91 -21.83
N PRO A 331 1.59 7.50 -23.00
CA PRO A 331 1.73 6.82 -24.29
C PRO A 331 3.17 6.59 -24.76
N MET A 332 4.11 7.44 -24.37
CA MET A 332 5.51 7.35 -24.78
C MET A 332 6.23 6.24 -23.99
N LEU A 333 6.06 6.22 -22.66
CA LEU A 333 6.61 5.16 -21.81
C LEU A 333 5.94 3.81 -22.06
N GLU A 334 4.63 3.79 -22.36
CA GLU A 334 3.95 2.55 -22.78
C GLU A 334 4.57 1.98 -24.07
N SER A 335 4.83 2.84 -25.06
CA SER A 335 5.45 2.44 -26.33
C SER A 335 6.90 1.97 -26.12
N PHE A 336 7.63 2.60 -25.21
CA PHE A 336 8.97 2.18 -24.80
C PHE A 336 8.96 0.79 -24.13
N ILE A 337 8.08 0.57 -23.15
CA ILE A 337 7.95 -0.72 -22.43
C ILE A 337 7.54 -1.84 -23.37
N ARG A 338 6.62 -1.56 -24.32
CA ARG A 338 6.15 -2.55 -25.30
C ARG A 338 7.12 -2.76 -26.45
N ARG A 339 8.17 -1.95 -26.56
CA ARG A 339 9.09 -1.89 -27.72
C ARG A 339 8.33 -1.79 -29.05
N SER A 340 7.22 -1.05 -29.03
CA SER A 340 6.30 -0.90 -30.16
C SER A 340 5.65 0.47 -30.09
N GLY A 341 5.74 1.27 -31.14
CA GLY A 341 5.12 2.59 -31.15
C GLY A 341 5.53 3.42 -32.35
N ASN A 342 4.73 4.43 -32.68
CA ASN A 342 5.04 5.36 -33.75
C ASN A 342 5.90 6.51 -33.21
N TRP A 343 7.22 6.31 -33.17
CA TRP A 343 8.16 7.31 -32.62
C TRP A 343 8.11 8.66 -33.34
N ARG A 344 7.79 8.69 -34.64
CA ARG A 344 7.58 9.92 -35.39
C ARG A 344 6.39 10.72 -34.85
N LYS A 345 5.30 10.04 -34.46
CA LYS A 345 4.15 10.66 -33.81
C LYS A 345 4.52 11.20 -32.42
N HIS A 346 5.21 10.41 -31.60
CA HIS A 346 5.67 10.85 -30.29
C HIS A 346 6.57 12.08 -30.37
N ALA A 347 7.50 12.13 -31.32
CA ALA A 347 8.35 13.30 -31.55
C ALA A 347 7.53 14.54 -31.95
N LYS A 348 6.50 14.38 -32.81
CA LYS A 348 5.60 15.48 -33.19
C LYS A 348 4.79 16.00 -32.00
N ASP A 349 4.23 15.10 -31.19
CA ASP A 349 3.43 15.48 -30.03
C ASP A 349 4.31 16.09 -28.91
N ALA A 350 5.55 15.61 -28.75
CA ALA A 350 6.55 16.25 -27.90
C ALA A 350 6.91 17.66 -28.40
N GLY A 351 7.09 17.85 -29.72
CA GLY A 351 7.33 19.19 -30.30
C GLY A 351 6.17 20.16 -30.04
N LYS A 352 4.92 19.69 -30.06
CA LYS A 352 3.76 20.51 -29.64
C LYS A 352 3.81 20.83 -28.15
N ALA A 353 4.16 19.87 -27.30
CA ALA A 353 4.31 20.09 -25.87
C ALA A 353 5.36 21.17 -25.57
N VAL A 354 6.51 21.12 -26.27
CA VAL A 354 7.54 22.17 -26.22
C VAL A 354 6.96 23.52 -26.61
N PHE A 355 6.27 23.61 -27.75
CA PHE A 355 5.65 24.85 -28.21
C PHE A 355 4.67 25.44 -27.19
N TYR A 356 3.77 24.62 -26.65
CA TYR A 356 2.83 25.06 -25.62
C TYR A 356 3.54 25.44 -24.32
N GLY A 357 4.58 24.71 -23.91
CA GLY A 357 5.41 25.05 -22.75
C GLY A 357 6.05 26.41 -22.87
N VAL A 358 6.74 26.66 -23.99
CA VAL A 358 7.38 27.97 -24.27
C VAL A 358 6.34 29.09 -24.28
N LEU A 359 5.21 28.90 -24.96
CA LEU A 359 4.13 29.89 -24.98
C LEU A 359 3.57 30.17 -23.58
N THR A 360 3.38 29.12 -22.77
CA THR A 360 2.94 29.26 -21.38
C THR A 360 3.94 30.02 -20.52
N GLY A 361 5.24 29.72 -20.64
CA GLY A 361 6.30 30.48 -19.97
C GLY A 361 6.29 31.95 -20.34
N ILE A 362 6.17 32.29 -21.63
CA ILE A 362 6.06 33.68 -22.10
C ILE A 362 4.83 34.37 -21.49
N VAL A 363 3.66 33.71 -21.53
CA VAL A 363 2.42 34.26 -20.94
C VAL A 363 2.57 34.48 -19.45
N ILE A 364 3.21 33.56 -18.73
CA ILE A 364 3.51 33.69 -17.30
C ILE A 364 4.42 34.90 -17.03
N CYS A 365 5.52 35.05 -17.77
CA CYS A 365 6.42 36.21 -17.62
C CYS A 365 5.71 37.54 -17.89
N ILE A 366 4.92 37.62 -18.96
CA ILE A 366 4.13 38.82 -19.28
C ILE A 366 3.12 39.13 -18.17
N THR A 367 2.40 38.11 -17.71
CA THR A 367 1.40 38.25 -16.64
C THR A 367 2.06 38.69 -15.34
N SER A 368 3.20 38.10 -14.98
CA SER A 368 4.02 38.48 -13.84
C SER A 368 4.45 39.94 -13.91
N TYR A 369 4.93 40.42 -15.06
CA TYR A 369 5.30 41.83 -15.24
C TYR A 369 4.13 42.78 -14.96
N PHE A 370 2.94 42.49 -15.50
CA PHE A 370 1.75 43.32 -15.32
C PHE A 370 1.16 43.27 -13.89
N ILE A 371 1.44 42.21 -13.13
CA ILE A 371 1.02 42.09 -11.73
C ILE A 371 2.05 42.75 -10.80
N SER A 372 3.34 42.51 -11.00
CA SER A 372 4.41 43.01 -10.13
C SER A 372 4.52 44.52 -10.18
N LYS A 373 4.39 45.14 -11.37
CA LYS A 373 4.58 46.59 -11.56
C LYS A 373 3.59 47.44 -10.76
N PRO A 374 2.26 47.23 -10.80
CA PRO A 374 1.31 47.97 -9.96
C PRO A 374 1.45 47.70 -8.46
N LEU A 375 1.96 46.53 -8.09
CA LEU A 375 2.17 46.14 -6.69
C LEU A 375 3.49 46.66 -6.11
N GLY A 376 4.30 47.38 -6.91
CA GLY A 376 5.60 47.91 -6.48
C GLY A 376 6.64 46.82 -6.18
N ILE A 377 6.46 45.62 -6.74
CA ILE A 377 7.37 44.49 -6.52
C ILE A 377 8.56 44.63 -7.44
N ASP A 378 9.75 44.77 -6.84
CA ASP A 378 11.00 44.78 -7.56
C ASP A 378 11.54 43.36 -7.76
N ASN A 379 11.27 42.81 -8.94
CA ASN A 379 11.73 41.48 -9.33
C ASN A 379 13.26 41.41 -9.54
N SER A 380 13.96 42.55 -9.64
CA SER A 380 15.43 42.57 -9.80
C SER A 380 16.18 42.13 -8.54
N SER A 381 15.50 42.11 -7.40
CA SER A 381 16.04 41.60 -6.14
C SER A 381 16.06 40.06 -6.04
N ILE A 382 15.38 39.36 -6.96
CA ILE A 382 15.35 37.89 -7.02
C ILE A 382 16.64 37.40 -7.69
N ASN A 383 17.59 36.95 -6.88
CA ASN A 383 18.79 36.29 -7.37
C ASN A 383 18.46 34.87 -7.87
N GLU A 384 18.11 34.75 -9.15
CA GLU A 384 17.97 33.46 -9.80
C GLU A 384 19.33 32.73 -9.86
N PRO A 385 19.38 31.41 -9.56
CA PRO A 385 20.59 30.62 -9.71
C PRO A 385 21.13 30.60 -11.15
N ASP A 386 22.40 30.20 -11.31
CA ASP A 386 23.04 30.01 -12.63
C ASP A 386 22.15 29.19 -13.59
N TRP A 387 22.16 29.55 -14.87
CA TRP A 387 21.30 28.94 -15.89
C TRP A 387 21.40 27.42 -15.97
N LYS A 388 22.55 26.81 -15.61
CA LYS A 388 22.70 25.35 -15.54
C LYS A 388 21.89 24.76 -14.40
N LEU A 389 21.86 25.44 -13.26
CA LEU A 389 21.00 25.07 -12.14
C LEU A 389 19.54 25.31 -12.48
N GLY A 390 19.21 26.42 -13.18
CA GLY A 390 17.86 26.67 -13.68
C GLY A 390 17.37 25.55 -14.61
N LEU A 391 18.23 25.01 -15.47
CA LEU A 391 17.90 23.86 -16.33
C LEU A 391 17.64 22.58 -15.53
N LEU A 392 18.47 22.30 -14.52
CA LEU A 392 18.29 21.15 -13.64
C LEU A 392 17.03 21.29 -12.78
N GLY A 393 16.76 22.49 -12.25
CA GLY A 393 15.55 22.86 -11.54
C GLY A 393 14.30 22.65 -12.40
N SER A 394 14.32 23.12 -13.66
CA SER A 394 13.24 22.95 -14.63
C SER A 394 12.91 21.48 -14.89
N PHE A 395 13.95 20.65 -15.11
CA PHE A 395 13.75 19.19 -15.27
C PHE A 395 13.18 18.55 -14.00
N GLY A 396 13.72 18.94 -12.84
CA GLY A 396 13.31 18.44 -11.55
C GLY A 396 11.86 18.76 -11.21
N ALA A 397 11.50 20.04 -11.20
CA ALA A 397 10.14 20.53 -10.94
C ALA A 397 9.15 19.94 -11.94
N GLY A 398 9.44 20.04 -13.24
CA GLY A 398 8.56 19.54 -14.30
C GLY A 398 8.31 18.02 -14.25
N THR A 399 9.14 17.23 -13.55
CA THR A 399 8.90 15.79 -13.37
C THR A 399 8.21 15.48 -12.03
N THR A 400 8.68 16.05 -10.92
CA THR A 400 8.16 15.77 -9.58
C THR A 400 6.77 16.37 -9.38
N GLU A 401 6.55 17.61 -9.82
CA GLU A 401 5.28 18.31 -9.68
C GLU A 401 4.20 17.73 -10.59
N GLU A 402 4.54 17.39 -11.84
CA GLU A 402 3.58 16.73 -12.74
C GLU A 402 3.16 15.35 -12.22
N THR A 403 4.04 14.64 -11.53
CA THR A 403 3.70 13.39 -10.85
C THR A 403 2.70 13.62 -9.72
N MET A 404 2.92 14.63 -8.89
CA MET A 404 2.06 14.95 -7.76
C MET A 404 0.68 15.49 -8.21
N PHE A 405 0.66 16.54 -9.02
CA PHE A 405 -0.56 17.26 -9.33
C PHE A 405 -1.34 16.65 -10.48
N ARG A 406 -0.66 16.18 -11.52
CA ARG A 406 -1.33 15.66 -12.72
C ARG A 406 -1.55 14.16 -12.58
N LEU A 407 -0.49 13.38 -12.47
CA LEU A 407 -0.63 11.92 -12.37
C LEU A 407 -1.44 11.51 -11.14
N PHE A 408 -1.18 12.05 -9.96
CA PHE A 408 -1.94 11.69 -8.76
C PHE A 408 -3.20 12.54 -8.56
N PHE A 409 -3.10 13.85 -8.36
CA PHE A 409 -4.24 14.65 -7.86
C PHE A 409 -5.38 14.80 -8.87
N VAL A 410 -5.11 15.13 -10.14
CA VAL A 410 -6.16 15.14 -11.19
C VAL A 410 -6.81 13.76 -11.33
N THR A 411 -6.01 12.69 -11.32
CA THR A 411 -6.52 11.31 -11.36
C THR A 411 -7.41 10.99 -10.16
N LEU A 412 -7.06 11.43 -8.95
CA LEU A 412 -7.85 11.26 -7.73
C LEU A 412 -9.22 11.93 -7.87
N LEU A 413 -9.27 13.19 -8.32
CA LEU A 413 -10.54 13.93 -8.48
C LEU A 413 -11.45 13.30 -9.55
N LEU A 414 -10.86 12.84 -10.66
CA LEU A 414 -11.58 12.11 -11.69
C LEU A 414 -12.09 10.76 -11.17
N TRP A 415 -11.27 10.05 -10.39
CA TRP A 415 -11.63 8.79 -9.76
C TRP A 415 -12.79 8.96 -8.75
N LEU A 416 -12.72 9.96 -7.88
CA LEU A 416 -13.77 10.29 -6.93
C LEU A 416 -15.08 10.63 -7.66
N THR A 417 -15.01 11.47 -8.70
CA THR A 417 -16.17 11.78 -9.55
C THR A 417 -16.77 10.50 -10.12
N ALA A 418 -15.94 9.61 -10.67
CA ALA A 418 -16.40 8.35 -11.25
C ALA A 418 -17.03 7.42 -10.22
N LYS A 419 -16.52 7.41 -8.97
CA LYS A 419 -17.06 6.62 -7.87
C LYS A 419 -18.39 7.16 -7.36
N ILE A 420 -18.49 8.46 -7.16
CA ILE A 420 -19.71 9.13 -6.68
C ILE A 420 -20.80 9.02 -7.75
N LYS A 421 -20.49 9.34 -9.00
CA LYS A 421 -21.48 9.35 -10.09
C LYS A 421 -21.70 7.99 -10.76
N LYS A 422 -20.93 6.96 -10.36
CA LYS A 422 -20.94 5.60 -10.94
C LYS A 422 -20.85 5.57 -12.47
N LYS A 423 -20.21 6.57 -13.09
CA LYS A 423 -20.06 6.72 -14.54
C LYS A 423 -18.73 7.37 -14.89
N LYS A 424 -18.29 7.25 -16.15
CA LYS A 424 -17.06 7.89 -16.62
C LYS A 424 -17.15 9.42 -16.46
N PRO A 425 -16.08 10.11 -16.00
CA PRO A 425 -16.07 11.57 -15.89
C PRO A 425 -16.31 12.23 -17.25
N GLY A 426 -17.24 13.19 -17.29
CA GLY A 426 -17.49 14.03 -18.47
C GLY A 426 -16.56 15.25 -18.53
N LYS A 427 -16.68 16.06 -19.59
CA LYS A 427 -15.85 17.26 -19.81
C LYS A 427 -15.84 18.24 -18.63
N THR A 428 -17.00 18.48 -18.01
CA THR A 428 -17.11 19.37 -16.83
C THR A 428 -16.28 18.84 -15.66
N ALA A 429 -16.34 17.53 -15.39
CA ALA A 429 -15.57 16.94 -14.31
C ALA A 429 -14.05 17.00 -14.56
N ILE A 430 -13.66 16.86 -15.83
CA ILE A 430 -12.27 17.04 -16.28
C ILE A 430 -11.78 18.45 -15.95
N TRP A 431 -12.48 19.47 -16.44
CA TRP A 431 -12.05 20.84 -16.21
C TRP A 431 -12.11 21.25 -14.74
N VAL A 432 -13.14 20.84 -13.99
CA VAL A 432 -13.16 21.05 -12.53
C VAL A 432 -11.94 20.42 -11.86
N SER A 433 -11.58 19.18 -12.24
CA SER A 433 -10.39 18.52 -11.68
C SER A 433 -9.10 19.27 -12.02
N ILE A 434 -8.97 19.78 -13.25
CA ILE A 434 -7.83 20.59 -13.70
C ILE A 434 -7.75 21.90 -12.92
N PHE A 435 -8.86 22.65 -12.81
CA PHE A 435 -8.88 23.93 -12.08
C PHE A 435 -8.63 23.75 -10.59
N SER A 436 -9.19 22.70 -9.97
CA SER A 436 -8.91 22.38 -8.57
C SER A 436 -7.45 22.02 -8.34
N ALA A 437 -6.83 21.25 -9.25
CA ALA A 437 -5.41 20.94 -9.18
C ALA A 437 -4.54 22.19 -9.38
N ALA A 438 -4.90 23.06 -10.33
CA ALA A 438 -4.19 24.32 -10.58
C ALA A 438 -4.27 25.29 -9.38
N LEU A 439 -5.42 25.37 -8.73
CA LEU A 439 -5.58 26.18 -7.52
C LEU A 439 -4.74 25.66 -6.36
N LEU A 440 -4.75 24.33 -6.13
CA LEU A 440 -3.92 23.71 -5.11
C LEU A 440 -2.42 23.89 -5.42
N PHE A 441 -2.03 23.72 -6.68
CA PHE A 441 -0.68 23.97 -7.15
C PHE A 441 -0.22 25.39 -6.83
N GLY A 442 -1.01 26.40 -7.20
CA GLY A 442 -0.71 27.78 -6.85
C GLY A 442 -0.70 28.05 -5.34
N ALA A 443 -1.60 27.45 -4.58
CA ALA A 443 -1.64 27.61 -3.12
C ALA A 443 -0.40 27.05 -2.43
N LEU A 444 0.20 25.96 -2.95
CA LEU A 444 1.42 25.38 -2.40
C LEU A 444 2.68 26.23 -2.65
N HIS A 445 2.60 27.22 -3.54
CA HIS A 445 3.66 28.22 -3.71
C HIS A 445 3.61 29.35 -2.67
N PHE A 446 2.60 29.36 -1.78
CA PHE A 446 2.45 30.39 -0.75
C PHE A 446 3.66 30.47 0.19
N GLY A 447 4.23 29.34 0.59
CA GLY A 447 5.37 29.31 1.51
C GLY A 447 6.60 30.01 0.93
N VAL A 448 6.91 29.75 -0.34
CA VAL A 448 8.03 30.39 -1.06
C VAL A 448 7.74 31.86 -1.34
N ALA A 449 6.49 32.22 -1.65
CA ALA A 449 6.13 33.62 -1.83
C ALA A 449 6.25 34.42 -0.52
N ALA A 450 5.81 33.84 0.60
CA ALA A 450 5.81 34.47 1.91
C ALA A 450 7.21 34.59 2.55
N SER A 451 8.19 33.80 2.10
CA SER A 451 9.58 33.98 2.52
C SER A 451 10.27 35.15 1.81
N ALA A 452 9.79 35.53 0.63
CA ALA A 452 10.37 36.59 -0.20
C ALA A 452 9.61 37.93 -0.12
N PHE A 453 8.30 37.91 0.15
CA PHE A 453 7.45 39.09 0.09
C PHE A 453 6.43 39.15 1.25
N ASP A 454 6.07 40.36 1.64
CA ASP A 454 4.94 40.59 2.53
C ASP A 454 3.63 40.27 1.83
N MET A 455 2.93 39.24 2.29
CA MET A 455 1.75 38.70 1.59
C MET A 455 0.53 39.62 1.70
N THR A 456 0.25 40.38 0.64
CA THR A 456 -1.01 41.12 0.44
C THR A 456 -2.03 40.29 -0.33
N LEU A 457 -3.31 40.69 -0.29
CA LEU A 457 -4.36 40.05 -1.09
C LEU A 457 -4.02 40.08 -2.60
N GLY A 458 -3.46 41.20 -3.09
CA GLY A 458 -3.02 41.32 -4.48
C GLY A 458 -1.92 40.32 -4.85
N LEU A 459 -0.94 40.14 -3.96
CA LEU A 459 0.14 39.16 -4.11
C LEU A 459 -0.39 37.71 -4.08
N ILE A 460 -1.30 37.39 -3.16
CA ILE A 460 -1.93 36.07 -3.07
C ILE A 460 -2.67 35.77 -4.38
N LEU A 461 -3.52 36.69 -4.86
CA LEU A 461 -4.26 36.51 -6.10
C LEU A 461 -3.34 36.44 -7.32
N GLY A 462 -2.28 37.24 -7.35
CA GLY A 462 -1.27 37.23 -8.41
C GLY A 462 -0.50 35.91 -8.48
N MET A 463 -0.03 35.41 -7.34
CA MET A 463 0.62 34.12 -7.20
C MET A 463 -0.30 32.97 -7.66
N LEU A 464 -1.57 32.97 -7.22
CA LEU A 464 -2.55 31.96 -7.64
C LEU A 464 -2.80 32.02 -9.15
N LEU A 465 -2.86 33.22 -9.73
CA LEU A 465 -3.08 33.40 -11.17
C LEU A 465 -1.88 32.91 -11.99
N ILE A 466 -0.67 33.35 -11.64
CA ILE A 466 0.57 33.01 -12.35
C ILE A 466 0.80 31.50 -12.35
N ASN A 467 0.77 30.87 -11.18
CA ASN A 467 0.93 29.41 -11.07
C ASN A 467 -0.28 28.67 -11.66
N GLY A 468 -1.48 29.26 -11.55
CA GLY A 468 -2.71 28.70 -12.11
C GLY A 468 -2.69 28.59 -13.63
N ILE A 469 -2.05 29.51 -14.35
CA ILE A 469 -1.89 29.44 -15.81
C ILE A 469 -1.16 28.14 -16.20
N GLY A 470 0.01 27.88 -15.62
CA GLY A 470 0.75 26.62 -15.83
C GLY A 470 -0.05 25.40 -15.36
N GLY A 471 -0.68 25.50 -14.19
CA GLY A 471 -1.61 24.51 -13.64
C GLY A 471 -2.66 24.02 -14.64
N VAL A 472 -3.37 24.97 -15.26
CA VAL A 472 -4.46 24.69 -16.20
C VAL A 472 -3.93 24.14 -17.53
N VAL A 473 -2.87 24.73 -18.09
CA VAL A 473 -2.31 24.28 -19.38
C VAL A 473 -1.76 22.86 -19.28
N PHE A 474 -0.87 22.60 -18.32
CA PHE A 474 -0.25 21.27 -18.20
C PHE A 474 -1.28 20.23 -17.75
N GLY A 475 -2.26 20.61 -16.92
CA GLY A 475 -3.41 19.75 -16.59
C GLY A 475 -4.24 19.34 -17.82
N ALA A 476 -4.46 20.26 -18.76
CA ALA A 476 -5.12 19.94 -20.02
C ALA A 476 -4.26 19.02 -20.89
N ILE A 477 -2.96 19.29 -21.02
CA ILE A 477 -2.03 18.43 -21.77
C ILE A 477 -2.00 17.02 -21.17
N PHE A 478 -1.96 16.90 -19.83
CA PHE A 478 -2.00 15.61 -19.14
C PHE A 478 -3.23 14.78 -19.52
N VAL A 479 -4.43 15.38 -19.44
CA VAL A 479 -5.68 14.65 -19.70
C VAL A 479 -5.84 14.30 -21.19
N TYR A 480 -5.51 15.24 -22.08
CA TYR A 480 -5.77 15.07 -23.52
C TYR A 480 -4.65 14.35 -24.27
N ALA A 481 -3.39 14.61 -23.93
CA ALA A 481 -2.21 14.06 -24.60
C ALA A 481 -1.48 12.99 -23.78
N GLY A 482 -1.21 13.24 -22.49
CA GLY A 482 -0.54 12.30 -21.59
C GLY A 482 0.48 12.96 -20.65
N LEU A 483 0.92 12.22 -19.64
CA LEU A 483 1.80 12.71 -18.57
C LEU A 483 3.15 13.22 -19.10
N GLU A 484 3.78 12.47 -20.00
CA GLU A 484 5.11 12.80 -20.50
C GLU A 484 5.10 14.12 -21.27
N TYR A 485 4.01 14.42 -21.96
CA TYR A 485 3.86 15.68 -22.68
C TYR A 485 3.59 16.84 -21.72
N ALA A 486 2.88 16.61 -20.60
CA ALA A 486 2.71 17.62 -19.56
C ALA A 486 4.06 17.95 -18.88
N MET A 487 4.86 16.93 -18.58
CA MET A 487 6.25 17.08 -18.10
C MET A 487 7.09 17.89 -19.08
N ILE A 488 7.09 17.54 -20.36
CA ILE A 488 7.84 18.31 -21.38
C ILE A 488 7.35 19.76 -21.45
N ALA A 489 6.04 20.00 -21.47
CA ALA A 489 5.52 21.37 -21.52
C ALA A 489 5.94 22.19 -20.29
N HIS A 490 5.88 21.59 -19.10
CA HIS A 490 6.29 22.25 -17.85
C HIS A 490 7.78 22.58 -17.87
N ILE A 491 8.64 21.60 -18.18
CA ILE A 491 10.10 21.80 -18.25
C ILE A 491 10.45 22.97 -19.17
N PHE A 492 9.79 23.08 -20.32
CA PHE A 492 10.07 24.16 -21.26
C PHE A 492 9.46 25.51 -20.85
N ALA A 493 8.37 25.54 -20.09
CA ALA A 493 7.89 26.77 -19.46
C ALA A 493 8.90 27.27 -18.41
N ASP A 494 9.43 26.37 -17.59
CA ASP A 494 10.43 26.70 -16.57
C ASP A 494 11.75 27.14 -17.18
N ILE A 495 12.17 26.54 -18.30
CA ILE A 495 13.34 27.04 -19.04
C ILE A 495 13.11 28.48 -19.49
N VAL A 496 11.91 28.85 -19.94
CA VAL A 496 11.63 30.25 -20.28
C VAL A 496 11.72 31.13 -19.02
N ILE A 497 11.17 30.69 -17.90
CA ILE A 497 11.04 31.49 -16.67
C ILE A 497 12.37 31.62 -15.91
N HIS A 498 13.09 30.52 -15.70
CA HIS A 498 14.26 30.42 -14.83
C HIS A 498 15.60 30.43 -15.58
N VAL A 499 15.59 30.26 -16.91
CA VAL A 499 16.82 30.28 -17.71
C VAL A 499 16.84 31.44 -18.68
N ALA A 500 15.79 31.62 -19.50
CA ALA A 500 15.78 32.65 -20.53
C ALA A 500 15.46 34.04 -19.98
N ALA A 501 14.33 34.21 -19.28
CA ALA A 501 13.87 35.51 -18.80
C ALA A 501 14.87 36.27 -17.92
N PRO A 502 15.61 35.63 -16.99
CA PRO A 502 16.58 36.33 -16.13
C PRO A 502 17.77 36.91 -16.90
N GLN A 503 18.00 36.50 -18.17
CA GLN A 503 19.07 37.07 -19.00
C GLN A 503 18.67 38.41 -19.65
N PHE A 504 17.42 38.82 -19.51
CA PHE A 504 16.86 40.05 -20.10
C PHE A 504 16.33 41.04 -19.05
N LEU A 505 16.47 40.70 -17.76
CA LEU A 505 16.22 41.55 -16.60
C LEU A 505 17.56 42.12 -16.13
#